data_AF-A0A660SK23-F1
#
_entry.id   AF-A0A660SK23-F1
#
_cell.length_a   1.000
_cell.length_b   1.000
_cell.length_c   1.000
_cell.angle_alpha   90.00
_cell.angle_beta   90.00
_cell.angle_gamma   90.00
#
_symmetry.space_group_name_H-M   'P 1'
#
loop_
_entity.id
_entity.type
_entity.pdbx_description
1 polymer ?
#
loop_
_entity_poly.entity_id
_entity_poly.type
_entity_poly.pdbx_seq_one_letter_code
_entity_poly.pdbx_strand_id
1 'polypeptide(L)'
;MSGIRHCWLLILITCLHLGHRDPFYEGIILYQKGNLKAAEENFLTAIAQGDSVEKARRYLIRIYRLRGDERKAANQYILMIRSGFIKPDIINYLAHYYEDQGKYHNYYLIIKLGVNHISTFGKQIVTRRELAKLLTGLLTRRKIDNPIGWTMKYELLGPMPDGNFYPDDTLSVENLAMVLSPHLPQIATSEVKYPWESAIVQLQSLGLTQITHNPKRPLDLKTAITVLEKAKSYLIRSILP
;
A
#
# COMPACT_ATOMS: atom_id res chain seq x y z
N MET A 1 -5.36 -34.42 62.39
CA MET A 1 -6.43 -33.62 61.74
C MET A 1 -5.86 -32.48 60.86
N SER A 2 -4.97 -32.76 59.89
CA SER A 2 -4.36 -31.71 59.03
C SER A 2 -4.54 -31.92 57.51
N GLY A 3 -5.10 -33.06 57.08
CA GLY A 3 -5.23 -33.39 55.65
C GLY A 3 -6.41 -32.73 54.93
N ILE A 4 -7.46 -32.33 55.64
CA ILE A 4 -8.69 -31.80 55.02
C ILE A 4 -8.54 -30.32 54.63
N ARG A 5 -7.71 -29.54 55.35
CA ARG A 5 -7.52 -28.11 55.07
C ARG A 5 -6.73 -27.82 53.79
N HIS A 6 -5.88 -28.74 53.35
CA HIS A 6 -5.09 -28.58 52.12
C HIS A 6 -5.90 -28.89 50.84
N CYS A 7 -6.94 -29.72 50.94
CA CYS A 7 -7.78 -30.08 49.80
C CYS A 7 -8.70 -28.93 49.36
N TRP A 8 -9.22 -28.14 50.31
CA TRP A 8 -10.04 -26.96 50.01
C TRP A 8 -9.24 -25.83 49.36
N LEU A 9 -7.95 -25.67 49.70
CA LEU A 9 -7.10 -24.64 49.09
C LEU A 9 -6.78 -24.95 47.62
N LEU A 10 -6.57 -26.22 47.27
CA LEU A 10 -6.31 -26.66 45.89
C LEU A 10 -7.56 -26.54 45.00
N ILE A 11 -8.75 -26.77 45.55
CA ILE A 11 -10.03 -26.59 44.83
C ILE A 11 -10.31 -25.09 44.59
N LEU A 12 -9.99 -24.22 45.54
CA LEU A 12 -10.12 -22.76 45.36
C LEU A 12 -9.18 -22.18 44.31
N ILE A 13 -7.93 -22.68 44.22
CA ILE A 13 -6.94 -22.23 43.23
C ILE A 13 -7.31 -22.69 41.81
N THR A 14 -7.87 -23.90 41.69
CA THR A 14 -8.36 -24.43 40.40
C THR A 14 -9.66 -23.75 39.95
N CYS A 15 -10.57 -23.40 40.87
CA CYS A 15 -11.75 -22.60 40.55
C CYS A 15 -11.42 -21.15 40.16
N LEU A 16 -10.34 -20.54 40.66
CA LEU A 16 -9.90 -19.22 40.21
C LEU A 16 -9.38 -19.22 38.76
N HIS A 17 -8.86 -20.35 38.27
CA HIS A 17 -8.38 -20.49 36.89
C HIS A 17 -9.51 -20.84 35.89
N LEU A 18 -10.65 -21.35 36.36
CA LEU A 18 -11.82 -21.68 35.54
C LEU A 18 -12.72 -20.46 35.22
N GLY A 19 -12.44 -19.29 35.81
CA GLY A 19 -13.22 -18.06 35.65
C GLY A 19 -12.67 -17.07 34.61
N HIS A 20 -11.46 -17.28 34.06
CA HIS A 20 -10.94 -16.43 32.99
C HIS A 20 -11.59 -16.82 31.67
N ARG A 21 -12.73 -16.20 31.36
CA ARG A 21 -13.25 -16.20 29.99
C ARG A 21 -12.23 -15.52 29.10
N ASP A 22 -11.78 -16.24 28.08
CA ASP A 22 -10.90 -15.73 27.04
C ASP A 22 -11.50 -14.44 26.45
N PRO A 23 -10.81 -13.29 26.59
CA PRO A 23 -11.33 -11.99 26.16
C PRO A 23 -11.67 -11.94 24.67
N PHE A 24 -11.00 -12.74 23.83
CA PHE A 24 -11.32 -12.80 22.41
C PHE A 24 -12.73 -13.37 22.18
N TYR A 25 -13.09 -14.47 22.84
CA TYR A 25 -14.42 -15.07 22.67
C TYR A 25 -15.53 -14.22 23.28
N GLU A 26 -15.31 -13.61 24.45
CA GLU A 26 -16.28 -12.68 25.04
C GLU A 26 -16.47 -11.46 24.12
N GLY A 27 -15.39 -10.96 23.51
CA GLY A 27 -15.45 -9.93 22.48
C GLY A 27 -16.33 -10.31 21.28
N ILE A 28 -16.26 -11.56 20.81
CA ILE A 28 -17.14 -12.05 19.73
C ILE A 28 -18.60 -12.06 20.17
N ILE A 29 -18.91 -12.55 21.37
CA ILE A 29 -20.28 -12.62 21.90
C ILE A 29 -20.87 -11.20 22.00
N LEU A 30 -20.10 -10.24 22.53
CA LEU A 30 -20.51 -8.85 22.65
C LEU A 30 -20.69 -8.19 21.28
N TYR A 31 -19.80 -8.49 20.32
CA TYR A 31 -19.91 -8.02 18.94
C TYR A 31 -21.20 -8.51 18.28
N GLN A 32 -21.54 -9.79 18.43
CA GLN A 32 -22.76 -10.39 17.88
C GLN A 32 -24.03 -9.80 18.51
N LYS A 33 -23.98 -9.45 19.80
CA LYS A 33 -25.08 -8.75 20.50
C LYS A 33 -25.18 -7.26 20.15
N GLY A 34 -24.30 -6.74 19.28
CA GLY A 34 -24.26 -5.33 18.91
C GLY A 34 -23.67 -4.40 19.96
N ASN A 35 -23.15 -4.93 21.08
CA ASN A 35 -22.44 -4.13 22.08
C ASN A 35 -20.99 -3.88 21.62
N LEU A 36 -20.85 -3.03 20.59
CA LEU A 36 -19.57 -2.79 19.94
C LEU A 36 -18.52 -2.18 20.87
N LYS A 37 -18.92 -1.43 21.90
CA LYS A 37 -17.98 -0.76 22.83
C LYS A 37 -17.33 -1.79 23.75
N ALA A 38 -18.14 -2.62 24.40
CA ALA A 38 -17.63 -3.69 25.24
C ALA A 38 -16.86 -4.73 24.41
N ALA A 39 -17.28 -5.00 23.17
CA ALA A 39 -16.55 -5.88 22.26
C ALA A 39 -15.13 -5.33 21.94
N GLU A 40 -15.02 -4.03 21.65
CA GLU A 40 -13.73 -3.37 21.43
C GLU A 40 -12.79 -3.52 22.63
N GLU A 41 -13.27 -3.24 23.84
CA GLU A 41 -12.48 -3.36 25.08
C GLU A 41 -11.94 -4.79 25.27
N ASN A 42 -12.76 -5.79 24.99
CA ASN A 42 -12.39 -7.20 25.04
C ASN A 42 -11.36 -7.58 23.97
N PHE A 43 -11.52 -7.12 22.73
CA PHE A 43 -10.52 -7.37 21.68
C PHE A 43 -9.18 -6.66 21.95
N LEU A 44 -9.20 -5.46 22.53
CA LEU A 44 -7.97 -4.77 22.95
C LEU A 44 -7.27 -5.54 24.08
N THR A 45 -8.05 -6.08 25.02
CA THR A 45 -7.52 -6.94 26.10
C THR A 45 -6.89 -8.23 25.53
N ALA A 46 -7.58 -8.90 24.60
CA ALA A 46 -7.05 -10.09 23.92
C ALA A 46 -5.71 -9.79 23.23
N ILE A 47 -5.61 -8.65 22.52
CA ILE A 47 -4.37 -8.21 21.88
C ILE A 47 -3.26 -7.99 22.92
N ALA A 48 -3.57 -7.36 24.06
CA ALA A 48 -2.60 -7.09 25.11
C ALA A 48 -2.07 -8.38 25.77
N GLN A 49 -2.90 -9.42 25.83
CA GLN A 49 -2.53 -10.75 26.33
C GLN A 49 -1.79 -11.61 25.29
N GLY A 50 -1.71 -11.15 24.03
CA GLY A 50 -1.09 -11.91 22.94
C GLY A 50 -2.00 -12.96 22.31
N ASP A 51 -3.27 -13.02 22.72
CA ASP A 51 -4.23 -14.01 22.27
C ASP A 51 -4.94 -13.56 20.99
N SER A 52 -4.95 -14.46 19.99
CA SER A 52 -5.71 -14.26 18.74
C SER A 52 -5.49 -12.88 18.08
N VAL A 53 -4.29 -12.29 18.21
CA VAL A 53 -3.98 -10.88 17.87
C VAL A 53 -4.47 -10.49 16.47
N GLU A 54 -4.19 -11.30 15.45
CA GLU A 54 -4.64 -11.02 14.07
C GLU A 54 -6.17 -10.95 13.99
N LYS A 55 -6.86 -11.94 14.58
CA LYS A 55 -8.33 -12.03 14.54
C LYS A 55 -8.95 -10.89 15.32
N ALA A 56 -8.44 -10.59 16.52
CA ALA A 56 -8.90 -9.47 17.34
C ALA A 56 -8.76 -8.13 16.60
N ARG A 57 -7.63 -7.89 15.91
CA ARG A 57 -7.45 -6.70 15.06
C ARG A 57 -8.46 -6.63 13.91
N ARG A 58 -8.77 -7.76 13.26
CA ARG A 58 -9.81 -7.80 12.20
C ARG A 58 -11.18 -7.41 12.73
N TYR A 59 -11.54 -7.85 13.94
CA TYR A 59 -12.79 -7.41 14.58
C TYR A 59 -12.76 -5.92 14.95
N LEU A 60 -11.65 -5.40 15.48
CA LEU A 60 -11.50 -3.97 15.74
C LEU A 60 -11.65 -3.14 14.47
N ILE A 61 -11.04 -3.54 13.36
CA ILE A 61 -11.22 -2.91 12.05
C ILE A 61 -12.70 -2.86 11.68
N ARG A 62 -13.41 -3.99 11.81
CA ARG A 62 -14.84 -4.05 11.49
C ARG A 62 -15.67 -3.13 12.39
N ILE A 63 -15.39 -3.09 13.69
CA ILE A 63 -16.04 -2.19 14.65
C ILE A 63 -15.80 -0.73 14.26
N TYR A 64 -14.56 -0.35 13.95
CA TYR A 64 -14.22 1.03 13.58
C TYR A 64 -14.88 1.46 12.28
N ARG A 65 -14.89 0.59 11.26
CA ARG A 65 -15.59 0.85 9.99
C ARG A 65 -17.10 0.98 10.18
N LEU A 66 -17.72 0.14 11.03
CA LEU A 66 -19.15 0.27 11.35
C LEU A 66 -19.50 1.61 12.02
N ARG A 67 -18.54 2.24 12.70
CA ARG A 67 -18.69 3.57 13.31
C ARG A 67 -18.21 4.72 12.42
N GLY A 68 -17.74 4.44 11.21
CA GLY A 68 -17.14 5.45 10.32
C GLY A 68 -15.79 5.99 10.78
N ASP A 69 -15.12 5.36 11.74
CA ASP A 69 -13.77 5.76 12.20
C ASP A 69 -12.69 5.12 11.32
N GLU A 70 -12.63 5.58 10.06
CA GLU A 70 -11.68 5.08 9.05
C GLU A 70 -10.23 5.27 9.49
N ARG A 71 -9.93 6.30 10.30
CA ARG A 71 -8.59 6.53 10.83
C ARG A 71 -8.16 5.41 11.79
N LYS A 72 -9.02 5.02 12.74
CA LYS A 72 -8.72 3.89 13.62
C LYS A 72 -8.66 2.57 12.86
N ALA A 73 -9.53 2.37 11.88
CA ALA A 73 -9.48 1.19 11.02
C ALA A 73 -8.13 1.10 10.26
N ALA A 74 -7.71 2.19 9.60
CA ALA A 74 -6.41 2.26 8.93
C ALA A 74 -5.24 2.01 9.89
N ASN A 75 -5.27 2.55 11.10
CA ASN A 75 -4.24 2.29 12.11
C ASN A 75 -4.14 0.80 12.47
N GLN A 76 -5.25 0.10 12.61
CA GLN A 76 -5.22 -1.35 12.86
C GLN A 76 -4.62 -2.12 11.69
N TYR A 77 -4.94 -1.77 10.44
CA TYR A 77 -4.31 -2.35 9.25
C TYR A 77 -2.80 -2.09 9.20
N ILE A 78 -2.34 -0.89 9.57
CA ILE A 78 -0.90 -0.58 9.67
C ILE A 78 -0.22 -1.45 10.73
N LEU A 79 -0.87 -1.65 11.89
CA LEU A 79 -0.35 -2.55 12.92
C LEU A 79 -0.28 -4.01 12.44
N MET A 80 -1.26 -4.46 11.64
CA MET A 80 -1.20 -5.78 11.01
C MET A 80 0.00 -5.92 10.08
N ILE A 81 0.27 -4.93 9.22
CA ILE A 81 1.46 -4.91 8.35
C ILE A 81 2.76 -4.99 9.17
N ARG A 82 2.86 -4.20 10.25
CA ARG A 82 4.04 -4.20 11.14
C ARG A 82 4.29 -5.55 11.80
N SER A 83 3.23 -6.33 12.03
CA SER A 83 3.31 -7.70 12.54
C SER A 83 3.51 -8.75 11.44
N GLY A 84 3.79 -8.35 10.19
CA GLY A 84 4.04 -9.26 9.07
C GLY A 84 2.79 -9.74 8.32
N PHE A 85 1.59 -9.30 8.72
CA PHE A 85 0.35 -9.64 8.02
C PHE A 85 0.15 -8.71 6.83
N ILE A 86 0.78 -9.06 5.71
CA ILE A 86 0.66 -8.34 4.44
C ILE A 86 -0.24 -9.15 3.51
N LYS A 87 -1.45 -8.64 3.25
CA LYS A 87 -2.45 -9.29 2.38
C LYS A 87 -3.06 -8.29 1.39
N PRO A 88 -3.57 -8.74 0.24
CA PRO A 88 -4.08 -7.84 -0.80
C PRO A 88 -5.21 -6.92 -0.32
N ASP A 89 -6.11 -7.42 0.53
CA ASP A 89 -7.22 -6.66 1.12
C ASP A 89 -6.71 -5.49 1.97
N ILE A 90 -5.64 -5.71 2.74
CA ILE A 90 -5.00 -4.70 3.59
C ILE A 90 -4.33 -3.61 2.74
N ILE A 91 -3.58 -4.02 1.71
CA ILE A 91 -2.90 -3.08 0.80
C ILE A 91 -3.93 -2.24 0.04
N ASN A 92 -4.96 -2.86 -0.53
CA ASN A 92 -6.02 -2.16 -1.25
C ASN A 92 -6.74 -1.15 -0.36
N TYR A 93 -7.12 -1.55 0.85
CA TYR A 93 -7.79 -0.64 1.79
C TYR A 93 -6.92 0.56 2.13
N LEU A 94 -5.64 0.35 2.48
CA LEU A 94 -4.74 1.45 2.83
C LEU A 94 -4.39 2.34 1.63
N ALA A 95 -4.30 1.77 0.42
CA ALA A 95 -4.12 2.53 -0.81
C ALA A 95 -5.30 3.49 -1.02
N HIS A 96 -6.54 2.98 -0.98
CA HIS A 96 -7.74 3.82 -1.07
C HIS A 96 -7.81 4.87 0.04
N TYR A 97 -7.56 4.46 1.28
CA TYR A 97 -7.53 5.39 2.41
C TYR A 97 -6.53 6.53 2.21
N TYR A 98 -5.32 6.26 1.72
CA TYR A 98 -4.34 7.33 1.47
C TYR A 98 -4.65 8.17 0.24
N GLU A 99 -5.30 7.59 -0.77
CA GLU A 99 -5.81 8.31 -1.93
C GLU A 99 -6.87 9.33 -1.53
N ASP A 100 -7.89 8.91 -0.76
CA ASP A 100 -8.98 9.79 -0.28
C ASP A 100 -8.46 10.95 0.56
N GLN A 101 -7.31 10.74 1.22
CA GLN A 101 -6.66 11.76 2.06
C GLN A 101 -5.68 12.64 1.27
N GLY A 102 -5.49 12.42 -0.04
CA GLY A 102 -4.50 13.11 -0.87
C GLY A 102 -3.04 12.86 -0.43
N LYS A 103 -2.79 11.78 0.34
CA LYS A 103 -1.49 11.44 0.93
C LYS A 103 -0.72 10.47 0.04
N TYR A 104 -0.40 10.90 -1.17
CA TYR A 104 0.18 10.02 -2.19
C TYR A 104 1.56 9.46 -1.81
N HIS A 105 2.32 10.09 -0.93
CA HIS A 105 3.56 9.48 -0.42
C HIS A 105 3.30 8.15 0.28
N ASN A 106 2.29 8.11 1.16
CA ASN A 106 1.93 6.90 1.87
C ASN A 106 1.25 5.89 0.94
N TYR A 107 0.45 6.37 -0.02
CA TYR A 107 -0.06 5.55 -1.12
C TYR A 107 1.07 4.79 -1.82
N TYR A 108 2.09 5.52 -2.28
CA TYR A 108 3.26 4.95 -2.96
C TYR A 108 3.98 3.90 -2.11
N LEU A 109 4.20 4.18 -0.82
CA LEU A 109 4.85 3.23 0.08
C LEU A 109 4.04 1.94 0.26
N ILE A 110 2.71 2.03 0.37
CA ILE A 110 1.83 0.86 0.50
C ILE A 110 1.79 0.06 -0.80
N ILE A 111 1.71 0.72 -1.94
CA ILE A 111 1.74 0.07 -3.26
C ILE A 111 3.08 -0.65 -3.48
N LYS A 112 4.21 0.01 -3.16
CA LYS A 112 5.55 -0.60 -3.20
C LYS A 112 5.65 -1.82 -2.30
N LEU A 113 5.10 -1.74 -1.08
CA LEU A 113 5.03 -2.88 -0.17
C LEU A 113 4.22 -4.03 -0.79
N GLY A 114 3.03 -3.73 -1.34
CA GLY A 114 2.18 -4.73 -2.00
C GLY A 114 2.89 -5.45 -3.15
N VAL A 115 3.55 -4.70 -4.03
CA VAL A 115 4.33 -5.24 -5.15
C VAL A 115 5.44 -6.19 -4.69
N ASN A 116 6.13 -5.87 -3.59
CA ASN A 116 7.25 -6.65 -3.10
C ASN A 116 6.84 -7.95 -2.39
N HIS A 117 5.66 -7.97 -1.75
CA HIS A 117 5.24 -9.10 -0.93
C HIS A 117 4.10 -9.93 -1.53
N ILE A 118 3.39 -9.41 -2.54
CA ILE A 118 2.21 -10.04 -3.11
C ILE A 118 2.40 -10.15 -4.63
N SER A 119 2.77 -11.35 -5.10
CA SER A 119 3.10 -11.60 -6.51
C SER A 119 1.97 -11.25 -7.49
N THR A 120 0.71 -11.44 -7.09
CA THR A 120 -0.47 -11.10 -7.90
C THR A 120 -0.70 -9.59 -7.97
N PHE A 121 -0.31 -8.83 -6.94
CA PHE A 121 -0.45 -7.38 -6.88
C PHE A 121 0.45 -6.70 -7.91
N GLY A 122 1.67 -7.21 -8.07
CA GLY A 122 2.62 -6.70 -9.06
C GLY A 122 2.18 -6.82 -10.52
N LYS A 123 1.19 -7.68 -10.83
CA LYS A 123 0.68 -7.90 -12.19
C LYS A 123 -0.45 -6.93 -12.61
N GLN A 124 -0.89 -6.07 -11.70
CA GLN A 124 -1.91 -5.06 -12.02
C GLN A 124 -1.41 -4.13 -13.12
N ILE A 125 -2.27 -3.86 -14.10
CA ILE A 125 -1.95 -2.96 -15.22
C ILE A 125 -2.04 -1.52 -14.74
N VAL A 126 -1.04 -0.71 -15.09
CA VAL A 126 -0.92 0.69 -14.71
C VAL A 126 -1.61 1.57 -15.75
N THR A 127 -2.53 2.42 -15.30
CA THR A 127 -3.14 3.47 -16.11
C THR A 127 -2.37 4.78 -15.96
N ARG A 128 -2.69 5.77 -16.80
CA ARG A 128 -2.14 7.14 -16.69
C ARG A 128 -2.45 7.79 -15.34
N ARG A 129 -3.68 7.61 -14.84
CA ARG A 129 -4.09 8.05 -13.50
C ARG A 129 -3.23 7.40 -12.42
N GLU A 130 -3.03 6.09 -12.52
CA GLU A 130 -2.24 5.35 -11.55
C GLU A 130 -0.77 5.81 -11.56
N LEU A 131 -0.17 5.98 -12.73
CA LEU A 131 1.17 6.54 -12.85
C LEU A 131 1.27 7.94 -12.24
N ALA A 132 0.24 8.78 -12.40
CA ALA A 132 0.21 10.12 -11.80
C ALA A 132 0.27 10.06 -10.27
N LYS A 133 -0.49 9.14 -9.64
CA LYS A 133 -0.47 8.91 -8.19
C LYS A 133 0.91 8.43 -7.72
N LEU A 134 1.51 7.47 -8.45
CA LEU A 134 2.82 6.92 -8.13
C LEU A 134 3.92 7.99 -8.21
N LEU A 135 3.95 8.78 -9.29
CA LEU A 135 4.91 9.89 -9.46
C LEU A 135 4.76 10.93 -8.36
N THR A 136 3.50 11.33 -8.07
CA THR A 136 3.22 12.27 -6.97
C THR A 136 3.76 11.73 -5.65
N GLY A 137 3.47 10.47 -5.32
CA GLY A 137 3.93 9.87 -4.07
C GLY A 137 5.43 9.62 -3.96
N LEU A 138 6.08 9.34 -5.10
CA LEU A 138 7.52 9.18 -5.20
C LEU A 138 8.26 10.50 -4.92
N LEU A 139 7.72 11.61 -5.43
CA LEU A 139 8.43 12.88 -5.57
C LEU A 139 8.03 13.93 -4.53
N THR A 140 6.86 13.81 -3.92
CA THR A 140 6.41 14.74 -2.87
C THR A 140 5.89 14.02 -1.63
N ARG A 141 6.15 14.63 -0.47
CA ARG A 141 5.56 14.24 0.83
C ARG A 141 4.34 15.06 1.20
N ARG A 142 4.04 16.11 0.43
CA ARG A 142 2.92 17.03 0.69
C ARG A 142 1.60 16.36 0.33
N LYS A 143 0.52 16.81 0.96
CA LYS A 143 -0.83 16.49 0.52
C LYS A 143 -1.05 17.11 -0.85
N ILE A 144 -1.53 16.33 -1.80
CA ILE A 144 -1.90 16.77 -3.15
C ILE A 144 -3.32 16.26 -3.38
N ASP A 145 -4.24 17.15 -3.76
CA ASP A 145 -5.64 16.77 -3.98
C ASP A 145 -5.91 16.30 -5.42
N ASN A 146 -5.08 16.75 -6.39
CA ASN A 146 -5.17 16.36 -7.79
C ASN A 146 -3.79 15.89 -8.32
N PRO A 147 -3.49 14.58 -8.28
CA PRO A 147 -2.19 14.06 -8.72
C PRO A 147 -1.97 14.24 -10.23
N ILE A 148 -3.03 14.20 -11.05
CA ILE A 148 -2.93 14.42 -12.50
C ILE A 148 -2.55 15.86 -12.80
N GLY A 149 -3.27 16.82 -12.22
CA GLY A 149 -2.94 18.24 -12.39
C GLY A 149 -1.54 18.57 -11.88
N TRP A 150 -1.11 17.92 -10.78
CA TRP A 150 0.24 18.06 -10.26
C TRP A 150 1.30 17.53 -11.23
N THR A 151 1.15 16.33 -11.78
CA THR A 151 2.12 15.78 -12.73
C THR A 151 2.16 16.53 -14.05
N MET A 152 1.02 17.06 -14.53
CA MET A 152 0.97 17.93 -15.71
C MET A 152 1.74 19.24 -15.48
N LYS A 153 1.56 19.87 -14.32
CA LYS A 153 2.25 21.12 -13.96
C LYS A 153 3.78 21.00 -14.00
N TYR A 154 4.30 19.82 -13.67
CA TYR A 154 5.75 19.54 -13.67
C TYR A 154 6.22 18.79 -14.91
N GLU A 155 5.41 18.76 -15.97
CA GLU A 155 5.75 18.14 -17.26
C GLU A 155 6.18 16.66 -17.13
N LEU A 156 5.62 15.96 -16.14
CA LEU A 156 5.83 14.54 -15.93
C LEU A 156 4.83 13.69 -16.70
N LEU A 157 3.62 14.18 -16.88
CA LEU A 157 2.60 13.51 -17.70
C LEU A 157 1.93 14.58 -18.55
N GLY A 158 2.25 14.60 -19.85
CA GLY A 158 1.65 15.54 -20.80
C GLY A 158 0.30 15.08 -21.35
N PRO A 159 -0.54 15.99 -21.87
CA PRO A 159 -1.74 15.61 -22.63
C PRO A 159 -1.37 14.85 -23.92
N MET A 160 -2.36 14.21 -24.52
CA MET A 160 -2.23 13.60 -25.85
C MET A 160 -2.16 14.69 -26.94
N PRO A 161 -1.81 14.36 -28.20
CA PRO A 161 -1.71 15.34 -29.28
C PRO A 161 -3.00 16.13 -29.58
N ASP A 162 -4.15 15.58 -29.19
CA ASP A 162 -5.47 16.24 -29.28
C ASP A 162 -5.73 17.22 -28.12
N GLY A 163 -4.78 17.39 -27.21
CA GLY A 163 -4.88 18.24 -26.02
C GLY A 163 -5.60 17.60 -24.84
N ASN A 164 -6.16 16.40 -25.00
CA ASN A 164 -6.93 15.73 -23.95
C ASN A 164 -6.04 14.87 -23.04
N PHE A 165 -6.46 14.70 -21.79
CA PHE A 165 -5.85 13.74 -20.87
C PHE A 165 -6.83 12.59 -20.61
N TYR A 166 -6.45 11.38 -21.02
CA TYR A 166 -7.24 10.17 -20.82
C TYR A 166 -6.72 9.42 -19.59
N PRO A 167 -7.35 9.57 -18.41
CA PRO A 167 -6.79 9.05 -17.16
C PRO A 167 -6.78 7.52 -17.09
N ASP A 168 -7.70 6.85 -17.78
CA ASP A 168 -7.92 5.42 -17.63
C ASP A 168 -7.23 4.60 -18.74
N ASP A 169 -6.50 5.27 -19.64
CA ASP A 169 -5.65 4.62 -20.63
C ASP A 169 -4.57 3.80 -19.95
N THR A 170 -4.47 2.54 -20.36
CA THR A 170 -3.40 1.64 -19.95
C THR A 170 -2.09 2.08 -20.57
N LEU A 171 -1.05 2.16 -19.76
CA LEU A 171 0.28 2.48 -20.24
C LEU A 171 1.00 1.21 -20.70
N SER A 172 1.82 1.34 -21.74
CA SER A 172 2.86 0.37 -22.06
C SER A 172 4.19 0.78 -21.44
N VAL A 173 5.15 -0.14 -21.51
CA VAL A 173 6.54 0.14 -21.15
C VAL A 173 7.14 1.26 -22.00
N GLU A 174 6.82 1.27 -23.30
CA GLU A 174 7.20 2.34 -24.24
C GLU A 174 6.65 3.69 -23.79
N ASN A 175 5.38 3.75 -23.39
CA ASN A 175 4.78 5.00 -22.92
C ASN A 175 5.48 5.54 -21.67
N LEU A 176 5.83 4.66 -20.71
CA LEU A 176 6.59 5.07 -19.53
C LEU A 176 7.98 5.58 -19.89
N ALA A 177 8.69 4.91 -20.81
CA ALA A 177 10.01 5.33 -21.25
C ALA A 177 9.97 6.74 -21.86
N MET A 178 9.03 6.99 -22.77
CA MET A 178 8.85 8.31 -23.39
C MET A 178 8.52 9.39 -22.37
N VAL A 179 7.67 9.08 -21.37
CA VAL A 179 7.33 9.99 -20.27
C VAL A 179 8.57 10.40 -19.47
N LEU A 180 9.47 9.45 -19.19
CA LEU A 180 10.63 9.70 -18.34
C LEU A 180 11.82 10.31 -19.09
N SER A 181 11.95 10.04 -20.40
CA SER A 181 13.14 10.38 -21.19
C SER A 181 13.61 11.85 -21.09
N PRO A 182 12.73 12.88 -21.07
CA PRO A 182 13.16 14.27 -20.93
C PRO A 182 13.92 14.54 -19.61
N HIS A 183 13.67 13.72 -18.59
CA HIS A 183 14.23 13.86 -17.24
C HIS A 183 15.44 12.96 -17.00
N LEU A 184 15.80 12.10 -17.96
CA LEU A 184 16.92 11.16 -17.84
C LEU A 184 18.20 11.72 -18.47
N PRO A 185 19.38 11.19 -18.11
CA PRO A 185 20.63 11.54 -18.77
C PRO A 185 20.55 11.29 -20.26
N GLN A 186 20.91 12.30 -21.05
CA GLN A 186 21.00 12.15 -22.50
C GLN A 186 22.21 11.29 -22.83
N ILE A 187 21.96 10.19 -23.53
CA ILE A 187 22.99 9.26 -24.00
C ILE A 187 23.14 9.48 -25.50
N ALA A 188 24.37 9.75 -25.94
CA ALA A 188 24.67 9.79 -27.37
C ALA A 188 24.37 8.41 -27.96
N THR A 189 23.37 8.36 -28.84
CA THR A 189 22.97 7.13 -29.52
C THR A 189 23.10 7.39 -31.02
N SER A 190 24.04 6.71 -31.67
CA SER A 190 24.42 7.01 -33.05
C SER A 190 23.46 6.45 -34.10
N GLU A 191 22.52 5.59 -33.73
CA GLU A 191 21.60 4.93 -34.68
C GLU A 191 20.29 4.55 -33.99
N VAL A 192 19.38 5.51 -33.83
CA VAL A 192 18.05 5.24 -33.27
C VAL A 192 16.99 5.68 -34.26
N LYS A 193 16.12 4.76 -34.65
CA LYS A 193 15.09 5.02 -35.66
C LYS A 193 13.86 5.70 -35.06
N TYR A 194 13.58 5.45 -33.78
CA TYR A 194 12.41 6.01 -33.11
C TYR A 194 12.73 6.64 -31.74
N PRO A 195 12.04 7.72 -31.33
CA PRO A 195 12.29 8.38 -30.05
C PRO A 195 12.22 7.47 -28.81
N TRP A 196 11.31 6.49 -28.82
CA TRP A 196 11.15 5.54 -27.71
C TRP A 196 12.33 4.58 -27.56
N GLU A 197 13.05 4.26 -28.64
CA GLU A 197 14.24 3.39 -28.58
C GLU A 197 15.36 4.09 -27.80
N SER A 198 15.55 5.40 -28.00
CA SER A 198 16.52 6.20 -27.24
C SER A 198 16.13 6.24 -25.76
N ALA A 199 14.84 6.43 -25.46
CA ALA A 199 14.32 6.38 -24.09
C ALA A 199 14.55 5.01 -23.42
N ILE A 200 14.40 3.91 -24.16
CA ILE A 200 14.70 2.57 -23.64
C ILE A 200 16.21 2.41 -23.38
N VAL A 201 17.10 2.90 -24.25
CA VAL A 201 18.55 2.89 -24.02
C VAL A 201 18.92 3.67 -22.76
N GLN A 202 18.30 4.83 -22.54
CA GLN A 202 18.45 5.60 -21.30
C GLN A 202 18.05 4.77 -20.08
N LEU A 203 16.90 4.09 -20.12
CA LEU A 203 16.47 3.20 -19.03
C LEU A 203 17.40 1.99 -18.84
N GLN A 204 17.91 1.40 -19.92
CA GLN A 204 18.87 0.29 -19.85
C GLN A 204 20.17 0.71 -19.18
N SER A 205 20.64 1.95 -19.40
CA SER A 205 21.82 2.50 -18.73
C SER A 205 21.66 2.57 -17.21
N LEU A 206 20.41 2.67 -16.73
CA LEU A 206 20.06 2.56 -15.31
C LEU A 206 20.00 1.09 -14.83
N GLY A 207 20.42 0.14 -15.65
CA GLY A 207 20.41 -1.29 -15.37
C GLY A 207 19.02 -1.93 -15.48
N LEU A 208 18.11 -1.40 -16.32
CA LEU A 208 16.78 -1.97 -16.56
C LEU A 208 16.74 -2.84 -17.82
N THR A 209 17.65 -3.82 -17.91
CA THR A 209 17.84 -4.65 -19.11
C THR A 209 16.62 -5.51 -19.48
N GLN A 210 15.75 -5.83 -18.52
CA GLN A 210 14.55 -6.66 -18.71
C GLN A 210 13.35 -5.93 -19.35
N ILE A 211 13.45 -4.63 -19.59
CA ILE A 211 12.38 -3.79 -20.17
C ILE A 211 12.11 -4.10 -21.66
N THR A 212 12.91 -4.98 -22.27
CA THR A 212 13.22 -4.96 -23.70
C THR A 212 12.48 -5.97 -24.57
N HIS A 213 11.88 -7.02 -24.02
CA HIS A 213 11.37 -8.12 -24.87
C HIS A 213 10.03 -7.78 -25.56
N ASN A 214 9.29 -6.81 -25.05
CA ASN A 214 8.06 -6.31 -25.69
C ASN A 214 7.72 -4.91 -25.16
N PRO A 215 8.16 -3.82 -25.82
CA PRO A 215 7.93 -2.45 -25.34
C PRO A 215 6.45 -2.05 -25.37
N LYS A 216 5.65 -2.69 -26.23
CA LYS A 216 4.21 -2.47 -26.36
C LYS A 216 3.38 -3.25 -25.32
N ARG A 217 3.99 -4.10 -24.50
CA ARG A 217 3.26 -4.83 -23.47
C ARG A 217 2.65 -3.86 -22.45
N PRO A 218 1.44 -4.14 -21.92
CA PRO A 218 0.89 -3.38 -20.81
C PRO A 218 1.89 -3.30 -19.64
N LEU A 219 2.02 -2.11 -19.08
CA LEU A 219 2.88 -1.81 -17.96
C LEU A 219 2.27 -2.39 -16.70
N ASP A 220 2.95 -3.38 -16.11
CA ASP A 220 2.58 -3.90 -14.81
C ASP A 220 3.15 -3.03 -13.67
N LEU A 221 2.49 -3.06 -12.52
CA LEU A 221 2.82 -2.22 -11.36
C LEU A 221 4.23 -2.49 -10.82
N LYS A 222 4.70 -3.74 -10.89
CA LYS A 222 6.05 -4.12 -10.48
C LYS A 222 7.11 -3.46 -11.36
N THR A 223 6.91 -3.52 -12.67
CA THR A 223 7.79 -2.88 -13.65
C THR A 223 7.78 -1.37 -13.45
N ALA A 224 6.60 -0.75 -13.31
CA ALA A 224 6.48 0.68 -13.07
C ALA A 224 7.26 1.15 -11.84
N ILE A 225 7.06 0.53 -10.68
CA ILE A 225 7.78 0.90 -9.44
C ILE A 225 9.28 0.71 -9.60
N THR A 226 9.72 -0.39 -10.22
CA THR A 226 11.15 -0.67 -10.43
C THR A 226 11.79 0.42 -11.27
N VAL A 227 11.14 0.83 -12.36
CA VAL A 227 11.63 1.92 -13.23
C VAL A 227 11.69 3.24 -12.47
N LEU A 228 10.60 3.59 -11.79
CA LEU A 228 10.48 4.84 -11.04
C LEU A 228 11.54 4.98 -9.93
N GLU A 229 11.82 3.91 -9.19
CA GLU A 229 12.86 3.92 -8.16
C GLU A 229 14.26 4.20 -8.74
N LYS A 230 14.55 3.65 -9.92
CA LYS A 230 15.84 3.88 -10.59
C LYS A 230 15.95 5.26 -11.22
N ALA A 231 14.84 5.80 -11.72
CA ALA A 231 14.79 7.15 -12.29
C ALA A 231 14.68 8.25 -11.22
N LYS A 232 14.38 7.90 -9.96
CA LYS A 232 14.01 8.83 -8.88
C LYS A 232 14.98 10.00 -8.70
N SER A 233 16.28 9.74 -8.64
CA SER A 233 17.28 10.79 -8.40
C SER A 233 17.31 11.84 -9.52
N TYR A 234 17.09 11.41 -10.76
CA TYR A 234 17.03 12.28 -11.93
C TYR A 234 15.74 13.10 -11.95
N LEU A 235 14.60 12.44 -11.68
CA LEU A 235 13.30 13.12 -11.56
C LEU A 235 13.30 14.19 -10.46
N ILE A 236 13.91 13.91 -9.30
CA ILE A 236 14.00 14.91 -8.24
C ILE A 236 14.80 16.13 -8.71
N ARG A 237 15.92 15.93 -9.39
CA ARG A 237 16.78 17.02 -9.88
C ARG A 237 16.11 17.85 -10.97
N SER A 238 15.27 17.26 -11.83
CA SER A 238 14.60 17.99 -12.90
C SER A 238 13.42 18.85 -12.41
N ILE A 239 12.80 18.46 -11.29
CA ILE A 239 11.55 19.07 -10.79
C ILE A 239 11.79 20.05 -9.64
N LEU A 240 12.78 19.76 -8.78
CA LEU A 240 13.11 20.53 -7.59
C LEU A 240 14.52 21.13 -7.77
N PRO A 241 14.66 22.24 -8.52
CA PRO A 241 15.92 22.98 -8.60
C PRO A 241 16.33 23.57 -7.24
#